data_AF-A0A519SQ34-F1
#
_entry.id   AF-A0A519SQ34-F1
#
_cell.length_a   1.000
_cell.length_b   1.000
_cell.length_c   1.000
_cell.angle_alpha   90.00
_cell.angle_beta   90.00
_cell.angle_gamma   90.00
#
_symmetry.space_group_name_H-M   'P 1'
#
loop_
_entity.id
_entity.type
_entity.pdbx_description
1 polymer ?
#
loop_
_entity_poly.entity_id
_entity_poly.type
_entity_poly.pdbx_seq_one_letter_code
_entity_poly.pdbx_strand_id
1 'polypeptide(L)'
;MEPDLKLKLEQLHQRVDVLKDQINTEEATKNAFVMPFIQILGYDIFNPTEVIPEFICDIGTKKGEKVDYVIKRDNEPILIIECKHWKQNADAHNSQLHRYFHVSKARFGVLTNGHIYNFYADLEKPNIMDEKPFFTLDLSNLKESSLKILENFTKHGYNLEGILDSAEALKYIKAIRSEFEKELQEPSDEMVKLLVSKFFDKPLTATRMATFREYTKKAFSNSINESISFRLKNALNMNESVPKTIEPVDAVEETVDTPKFITTEEEIEGSQIVKAILREILPASRIAFRDTQSYFGVLLDDNNRKPICRLHFNAATKYIELFHNGKDNGERKPLSSLDEIYGFKGELHSTIKNYE
;
A
#
# COMPACT_ATOMS: atom_id res chain seq x y z
N MET A 1 -0.69 -19.93 0.77
CA MET A 1 -1.20 -19.78 -0.61
C MET A 1 -0.69 -18.48 -1.23
N GLU A 2 -0.78 -17.33 -0.53
CA GLU A 2 -0.12 -16.05 -0.89
C GLU A 2 1.38 -16.11 -1.28
N PRO A 3 2.29 -16.79 -0.53
CA PRO A 3 3.73 -16.66 -0.79
C PRO A 3 4.19 -17.29 -2.11
N ASP A 4 3.41 -18.23 -2.67
CA ASP A 4 3.75 -18.92 -3.91
C ASP A 4 3.38 -18.09 -5.16
N LEU A 5 2.27 -17.34 -5.10
CA LEU A 5 1.84 -16.47 -6.22
C LEU A 5 2.83 -15.33 -6.46
N LYS A 6 3.24 -14.65 -5.38
CA LYS A 6 4.22 -13.55 -5.46
C LYS A 6 5.53 -14.02 -6.09
N LEU A 7 6.09 -15.11 -5.57
CA LEU A 7 7.35 -15.67 -6.05
C LEU A 7 7.29 -16.03 -7.55
N LYS A 8 6.19 -16.67 -7.98
CA LYS A 8 5.98 -17.02 -9.40
C LYS A 8 5.89 -15.79 -10.30
N LEU A 9 5.25 -14.72 -9.86
CA LEU A 9 5.17 -13.46 -10.61
C LEU A 9 6.52 -12.74 -10.66
N GLU A 10 7.30 -12.78 -9.59
CA GLU A 10 8.68 -12.26 -9.57
C GLU A 10 9.58 -13.05 -10.54
N GLN A 11 9.45 -14.38 -10.58
CA GLN A 11 10.15 -15.21 -11.56
C GLN A 11 9.71 -14.91 -13.00
N LEU A 12 8.41 -14.68 -13.22
CA LEU A 12 7.91 -14.24 -14.52
C LEU A 12 8.50 -12.89 -14.92
N HIS A 13 8.56 -11.93 -13.99
CA HIS A 13 9.17 -10.62 -14.23
C HIS A 13 10.63 -10.75 -14.65
N GLN A 14 11.43 -11.55 -13.94
CA GLN A 14 12.83 -11.80 -14.29
C GLN A 14 12.98 -12.40 -15.69
N ARG A 15 12.13 -13.39 -16.03
CA ARG A 15 12.10 -13.99 -17.37
C ARG A 15 11.78 -12.95 -18.44
N VAL A 16 10.79 -12.11 -18.18
CA VAL A 16 10.37 -11.02 -19.06
C VAL A 16 11.54 -10.06 -19.30
N ASP A 17 12.25 -9.63 -18.25
CA ASP A 17 13.37 -8.71 -18.37
C ASP A 17 14.57 -9.28 -19.14
N VAL A 18 14.87 -10.56 -18.96
CA VAL A 18 15.98 -11.22 -19.67
C VAL A 18 15.65 -11.46 -21.15
N LEU A 19 14.40 -11.80 -21.48
CA LEU A 19 14.04 -12.28 -22.82
C LEU A 19 13.42 -11.22 -23.73
N LYS A 20 12.83 -10.14 -23.20
CA LYS A 20 12.06 -9.18 -24.00
C LYS A 20 12.80 -8.67 -25.24
N ASP A 21 14.08 -8.34 -25.13
CA ASP A 21 14.87 -7.82 -26.26
C ASP A 21 15.09 -8.85 -27.39
N GLN A 22 14.89 -10.14 -27.11
CA GLN A 22 14.96 -11.23 -28.08
C GLN A 22 13.59 -11.55 -28.70
N ILE A 23 12.50 -11.01 -28.13
CA ILE A 23 11.13 -11.20 -28.60
C ILE A 23 10.79 -10.13 -29.65
N ASN A 24 10.56 -10.57 -30.89
CA ASN A 24 10.33 -9.69 -32.04
C ASN A 24 8.88 -9.68 -32.54
N THR A 25 8.02 -10.55 -32.01
CA THR A 25 6.63 -10.69 -32.47
C THR A 25 5.66 -10.70 -31.31
N GLU A 26 4.42 -10.31 -31.59
CA GLU A 26 3.31 -10.40 -30.64
C GLU A 26 3.07 -11.85 -30.23
N GLU A 27 3.14 -12.78 -31.17
CA GLU A 27 3.01 -14.22 -30.91
C GLU A 27 4.09 -14.74 -29.95
N ALA A 28 5.34 -14.30 -30.11
CA ALA A 28 6.40 -14.64 -29.18
C ALA A 28 6.17 -14.00 -27.80
N THR A 29 5.56 -12.80 -27.73
CA THR A 29 5.15 -12.17 -26.46
C THR A 29 4.08 -13.02 -25.74
N LYS A 30 3.06 -13.48 -26.48
CA LYS A 30 2.00 -14.35 -25.96
C LYS A 30 2.56 -15.62 -25.34
N ASN A 31 3.38 -16.34 -26.11
CA ASN A 31 3.97 -17.61 -25.67
C ASN A 31 4.99 -17.44 -24.53
N ALA A 32 5.85 -16.43 -24.60
CA ALA A 32 6.94 -16.28 -23.64
C ALA A 32 6.51 -15.68 -22.30
N PHE A 33 5.47 -14.83 -22.28
CA PHE A 33 5.09 -14.02 -21.12
C PHE A 33 3.63 -14.21 -20.69
N VAL A 34 2.67 -14.17 -21.62
CA VAL A 34 1.24 -14.23 -21.27
C VAL A 34 0.79 -15.65 -20.91
N MET A 35 1.20 -16.67 -21.65
CA MET A 35 0.89 -18.07 -21.30
C MET A 35 1.39 -18.46 -19.91
N PRO A 36 2.67 -18.16 -19.53
CA PRO A 36 3.13 -18.37 -18.15
C PRO A 36 2.27 -17.64 -17.12
N PHE A 37 1.83 -16.41 -17.39
CA PHE A 37 0.94 -15.68 -16.49
C PHE A 37 -0.40 -16.41 -16.28
N ILE A 38 -1.04 -16.88 -17.37
CA ILE A 38 -2.28 -17.67 -17.29
C ILE A 38 -2.07 -18.94 -16.46
N GLN A 39 -0.93 -19.61 -16.65
CA GLN A 39 -0.57 -20.79 -15.87
C GLN A 39 -0.32 -20.47 -14.38
N ILE A 40 0.26 -19.31 -14.06
CA ILE A 40 0.46 -18.84 -12.68
C ILE A 40 -0.88 -18.58 -11.99
N LEU A 41 -1.89 -18.09 -12.71
CA LEU A 41 -3.26 -17.99 -12.20
C LEU A 41 -3.92 -19.37 -11.94
N GLY A 42 -3.28 -20.45 -12.38
CA GLY A 42 -3.70 -21.83 -12.14
C GLY A 42 -4.57 -22.44 -13.24
N TYR A 43 -4.78 -21.74 -14.36
CA TYR A 43 -5.54 -22.27 -15.50
C TYR A 43 -4.65 -23.15 -16.39
N ASP A 44 -5.22 -24.23 -16.93
CA ASP A 44 -4.47 -25.17 -17.76
C ASP A 44 -4.42 -24.70 -19.22
N ILE A 45 -3.25 -24.17 -19.62
CA ILE A 45 -2.97 -23.71 -20.99
C ILE A 45 -2.95 -24.85 -22.03
N PHE A 46 -2.88 -26.11 -21.60
CA PHE A 46 -2.92 -27.28 -22.50
C PHE A 46 -4.33 -27.86 -22.63
N ASN A 47 -5.28 -27.39 -21.82
CA ASN A 47 -6.68 -27.76 -21.91
C ASN A 47 -7.45 -26.75 -22.77
N PRO A 48 -7.74 -27.06 -24.05
CA PRO A 48 -8.43 -26.14 -24.95
C PRO A 48 -9.91 -25.94 -24.62
N THR A 49 -10.43 -26.60 -23.57
CA THR A 49 -11.78 -26.34 -23.05
C THR A 49 -11.79 -25.32 -21.91
N GLU A 50 -10.63 -25.11 -21.27
CA GLU A 50 -10.44 -24.16 -20.17
C GLU A 50 -9.76 -22.88 -20.66
N VAL A 51 -8.64 -22.99 -21.37
CA VAL A 51 -7.95 -21.85 -21.99
C VAL A 51 -8.06 -22.02 -23.50
N ILE A 52 -8.90 -21.21 -24.14
CA ILE A 52 -9.14 -21.28 -25.58
C ILE A 52 -8.30 -20.22 -26.28
N PRO A 53 -7.28 -20.60 -27.06
CA PRO A 53 -6.52 -19.65 -27.88
C PRO A 53 -7.30 -19.26 -29.13
N GLU A 54 -6.98 -18.08 -29.68
CA GLU A 54 -7.50 -17.61 -30.98
C GLU A 54 -9.04 -17.70 -31.10
N PHE A 55 -9.76 -17.36 -30.05
CA PHE A 55 -11.22 -17.49 -30.01
C PHE A 55 -11.87 -16.50 -30.99
N ILE A 56 -12.70 -17.00 -31.90
CA ILE A 56 -13.35 -16.19 -32.94
C ILE A 56 -14.56 -15.44 -32.39
N CYS A 57 -14.62 -14.15 -32.69
CA CYS A 57 -15.60 -13.20 -32.19
C CYS A 57 -16.36 -12.58 -33.36
N ASP A 58 -17.23 -13.34 -34.00
CA ASP A 58 -17.99 -12.82 -35.15
C ASP A 58 -19.10 -11.85 -34.70
N ILE A 59 -19.10 -10.62 -35.22
CA ILE A 59 -20.11 -9.59 -34.91
C ILE A 59 -20.58 -8.92 -36.20
N GLY A 60 -21.86 -9.10 -36.55
CA GLY A 60 -22.49 -8.41 -37.67
C GLY A 60 -21.77 -8.64 -39.01
N THR A 61 -21.24 -7.59 -39.62
CA THR A 61 -20.58 -7.60 -40.94
C THR A 61 -19.06 -7.82 -40.90
N LYS A 62 -18.41 -7.77 -39.74
CA LYS A 62 -16.97 -8.07 -39.59
C LYS A 62 -16.81 -9.53 -39.17
N LYS A 63 -16.33 -10.36 -40.10
CA LYS A 63 -16.07 -11.79 -39.89
C LYS A 63 -14.59 -12.04 -39.66
N GLY A 64 -14.27 -12.95 -38.74
CA GLY A 64 -12.92 -13.50 -38.55
C GLY A 64 -12.01 -12.70 -37.62
N GLU A 65 -12.55 -11.79 -36.80
CA GLU A 65 -11.78 -11.20 -35.70
C GLU A 65 -11.63 -12.22 -34.55
N LYS A 66 -10.46 -12.22 -33.92
CA LYS A 66 -10.10 -13.20 -32.90
C LYS A 66 -9.51 -12.50 -31.69
N VAL A 67 -9.86 -12.96 -30.49
CA VAL A 67 -9.13 -12.62 -29.27
C VAL A 67 -8.10 -13.69 -28.98
N ASP A 68 -7.02 -13.31 -28.29
CA ASP A 68 -5.87 -14.19 -28.11
C ASP A 68 -6.17 -15.36 -27.19
N TYR A 69 -6.78 -15.09 -26.02
CA TYR A 69 -7.18 -16.14 -25.09
C TYR A 69 -8.54 -15.84 -24.46
N VAL A 70 -9.32 -16.91 -24.26
CA VAL A 70 -10.51 -16.91 -23.43
C VAL A 70 -10.35 -17.95 -22.35
N ILE A 71 -10.50 -17.54 -21.10
CA ILE A 71 -10.53 -18.45 -19.95
C ILE A 71 -11.99 -18.76 -19.63
N LYS A 72 -12.31 -20.04 -19.55
CA LYS A 72 -13.63 -20.55 -19.16
C LYS A 72 -13.61 -21.18 -17.78
N ARG A 73 -14.72 -21.00 -17.07
CA ARG A 73 -15.06 -21.74 -15.86
C ARG A 73 -16.49 -22.24 -15.99
N ASP A 74 -16.70 -23.52 -15.70
CA ASP A 74 -18.02 -24.17 -15.86
C ASP A 74 -18.63 -23.97 -17.27
N ASN A 75 -17.76 -24.03 -18.29
CA ASN A 75 -18.05 -23.82 -19.72
C ASN A 75 -18.50 -22.39 -20.12
N GLU A 76 -18.55 -21.46 -19.17
CA GLU A 76 -18.84 -20.04 -19.41
C GLU A 76 -17.55 -19.21 -19.44
N PRO A 77 -17.42 -18.23 -20.34
CA PRO A 77 -16.23 -17.38 -20.41
C PRO A 77 -16.20 -16.42 -19.21
N ILE A 78 -15.09 -16.39 -18.49
CA ILE A 78 -14.91 -15.54 -17.30
C ILE A 78 -13.87 -14.43 -17.49
N LEU A 79 -12.90 -14.63 -18.38
CA LEU A 79 -11.83 -13.68 -18.65
C LEU A 79 -11.46 -13.72 -20.13
N ILE A 80 -11.34 -12.55 -20.74
CA ILE A 80 -10.86 -12.37 -22.10
C ILE A 80 -9.48 -11.74 -22.02
N ILE A 81 -8.50 -12.25 -22.76
CA ILE A 81 -7.15 -11.68 -22.78
C ILE A 81 -6.77 -11.34 -24.21
N GLU A 82 -6.37 -10.08 -24.40
CA GLU A 82 -5.76 -9.54 -25.61
C GLU A 82 -4.32 -9.17 -25.29
N CYS A 83 -3.39 -9.59 -26.13
CA CYS A 83 -1.98 -9.32 -26.01
C CYS A 83 -1.53 -8.35 -27.10
N LYS A 84 -0.59 -7.48 -26.73
CA LYS A 84 0.18 -6.63 -27.64
C LYS A 84 1.64 -7.02 -27.57
N HIS A 85 2.39 -6.63 -28.59
CA HIS A 85 3.84 -6.77 -28.57
C HIS A 85 4.41 -6.06 -27.35
N TRP A 86 5.43 -6.64 -26.69
CA TRP A 86 5.96 -6.11 -25.41
C TRP A 86 6.38 -4.62 -25.45
N LYS A 87 6.90 -4.15 -26.59
CA LYS A 87 7.26 -2.74 -26.84
C LYS A 87 6.07 -1.78 -26.95
N GLN A 88 4.85 -2.28 -27.13
CA GLN A 88 3.66 -1.46 -27.28
C GLN A 88 2.99 -1.22 -25.92
N ASN A 89 2.31 -0.08 -25.81
CA ASN A 89 1.47 0.19 -24.65
C ASN A 89 0.18 -0.65 -24.73
N ALA A 90 -0.20 -1.22 -23.59
CA ALA A 90 -1.39 -2.02 -23.42
C ALA A 90 -2.63 -1.13 -23.14
N ASP A 91 -2.95 -0.21 -24.06
CA ASP A 91 -4.09 0.72 -23.92
C ASP A 91 -5.29 0.30 -24.77
N ALA A 92 -6.50 0.40 -24.18
CA ALA A 92 -7.73 -0.15 -24.74
C ALA A 92 -8.25 0.57 -26.01
N HIS A 93 -7.74 1.76 -26.34
CA HIS A 93 -8.18 2.53 -27.51
C HIS A 93 -8.09 1.69 -28.80
N ASN A 94 -9.24 1.43 -29.43
CA ASN A 94 -9.38 0.60 -30.63
C ASN A 94 -8.98 -0.88 -30.50
N SER A 95 -8.89 -1.42 -29.27
CA SER A 95 -8.57 -2.83 -29.05
C SER A 95 -9.67 -3.77 -29.57
N GLN A 96 -9.26 -4.97 -30.02
CA GLN A 96 -10.20 -6.04 -30.42
C GLN A 96 -11.04 -6.52 -29.22
N LEU A 97 -10.48 -6.34 -28.02
CA LEU A 97 -11.09 -6.65 -26.73
C LEU A 97 -12.50 -6.02 -26.57
N HIS A 98 -12.69 -4.74 -26.90
CA HIS A 98 -14.01 -4.09 -26.78
C HIS A 98 -15.12 -4.81 -27.55
N ARG A 99 -14.78 -5.36 -28.72
CA ARG A 99 -15.77 -5.97 -29.62
C ARG A 99 -16.21 -7.32 -29.06
N TYR A 100 -15.28 -8.20 -28.70
CA TYR A 100 -15.65 -9.48 -28.10
C TYR A 100 -16.33 -9.31 -26.74
N PHE A 101 -15.86 -8.37 -25.92
CA PHE A 101 -16.47 -8.09 -24.62
C PHE A 101 -17.97 -7.80 -24.76
N HIS A 102 -18.38 -7.08 -25.82
CA HIS A 102 -19.78 -6.74 -26.05
C HIS A 102 -20.70 -7.93 -26.35
N VAL A 103 -20.16 -8.98 -26.97
CA VAL A 103 -20.93 -10.16 -27.40
C VAL A 103 -20.66 -11.40 -26.56
N SER A 104 -19.77 -11.29 -25.58
CA SER A 104 -19.41 -12.33 -24.64
C SER A 104 -20.20 -12.19 -23.34
N LYS A 105 -20.34 -13.30 -22.61
CA LYS A 105 -20.83 -13.29 -21.23
C LYS A 105 -19.71 -12.99 -20.21
N ALA A 106 -18.46 -12.89 -20.67
CA ALA A 106 -17.34 -12.56 -19.81
C ALA A 106 -17.52 -11.17 -19.21
N ARG A 107 -17.34 -11.10 -17.89
CA ARG A 107 -17.42 -9.85 -17.12
C ARG A 107 -16.08 -9.12 -17.02
N PHE A 108 -15.00 -9.75 -17.47
CA PHE A 108 -13.65 -9.21 -17.34
C PHE A 108 -12.84 -9.36 -18.63
N GLY A 109 -12.07 -8.31 -18.92
CA GLY A 109 -11.14 -8.24 -20.04
C GLY A 109 -9.76 -7.84 -19.56
N VAL A 110 -8.72 -8.38 -20.17
CA VAL A 110 -7.33 -8.07 -19.87
C VAL A 110 -6.65 -7.64 -21.15
N LEU A 111 -6.04 -6.47 -21.13
CA LEU A 111 -5.12 -6.03 -22.16
C LEU A 111 -3.70 -6.03 -21.59
N THR A 112 -2.78 -6.71 -22.27
CA THR A 112 -1.42 -6.87 -21.74
C THR A 112 -0.36 -6.84 -22.83
N ASN A 113 0.85 -6.42 -22.47
CA ASN A 113 2.05 -6.56 -23.28
C ASN A 113 3.06 -7.55 -22.65
N GLY A 114 2.62 -8.36 -21.68
CA GLY A 114 3.46 -9.28 -20.91
C GLY A 114 4.14 -8.65 -19.69
N HIS A 115 4.30 -7.32 -19.65
CA HIS A 115 4.84 -6.58 -18.50
C HIS A 115 3.73 -6.01 -17.62
N ILE A 116 2.75 -5.38 -18.26
CA ILE A 116 1.63 -4.70 -17.63
C ILE A 116 0.36 -5.46 -18.02
N TYR A 117 -0.49 -5.73 -17.05
CA TYR A 117 -1.79 -6.39 -17.24
C TYR A 117 -2.87 -5.43 -16.76
N ASN A 118 -3.61 -4.86 -17.71
CA ASN A 118 -4.71 -3.94 -17.44
C ASN A 118 -6.03 -4.71 -17.45
N PHE A 119 -6.70 -4.75 -16.31
CA PHE A 119 -7.98 -5.42 -16.10
C PHE A 119 -9.13 -4.43 -16.22
N TYR A 120 -10.11 -4.81 -17.05
CA TYR A 120 -11.30 -4.06 -17.38
C TYR A 120 -12.54 -4.86 -17.00
N ALA A 121 -13.59 -4.16 -16.64
CA ALA A 121 -14.91 -4.69 -16.34
C ALA A 121 -15.96 -3.83 -17.04
N ASP A 122 -17.23 -4.20 -16.90
CA ASP A 122 -18.41 -3.50 -17.39
C ASP A 122 -19.20 -2.87 -16.24
N LEU A 123 -18.55 -2.00 -15.46
CA LEU A 123 -19.16 -1.40 -14.27
C LEU A 123 -20.18 -0.32 -14.65
N GLU A 124 -19.99 0.37 -15.78
CA GLU A 124 -20.89 1.45 -16.19
C GLU A 124 -22.14 0.97 -16.89
N LYS A 125 -21.97 0.04 -17.83
CA LYS A 125 -23.05 -0.48 -18.66
C LYS A 125 -22.83 -1.98 -18.87
N PRO A 126 -23.83 -2.82 -18.60
CA PRO A 126 -23.71 -4.26 -18.79
C PRO A 126 -23.24 -4.60 -20.21
N ASN A 127 -22.24 -5.49 -20.31
CA ASN A 127 -21.64 -5.93 -21.58
C ASN A 127 -21.04 -4.78 -22.40
N ILE A 128 -20.61 -3.70 -21.76
CA ILE A 128 -19.81 -2.64 -22.38
C ILE A 128 -18.58 -2.45 -21.49
N MET A 129 -17.42 -2.82 -22.03
CA MET A 129 -16.16 -2.65 -21.32
C MET A 129 -15.88 -1.18 -21.03
N ASP A 130 -15.57 -0.85 -19.78
CA ASP A 130 -15.18 0.47 -19.34
C ASP A 130 -13.94 0.96 -20.11
N GLU A 131 -13.84 2.28 -20.36
CA GLU A 131 -12.70 2.84 -21.12
C GLU A 131 -11.36 2.76 -20.36
N LYS A 132 -11.42 2.75 -19.02
CA LYS A 132 -10.24 2.74 -18.15
C LYS A 132 -10.20 1.44 -17.35
N PRO A 133 -9.00 0.86 -17.14
CA PRO A 133 -8.87 -0.31 -16.30
C PRO A 133 -9.14 0.07 -14.84
N PHE A 134 -9.84 -0.81 -14.13
CA PHE A 134 -10.06 -0.67 -12.68
C PHE A 134 -8.86 -1.20 -11.88
N PHE A 135 -8.10 -2.13 -12.46
CA PHE A 135 -6.92 -2.73 -11.85
C PHE A 135 -5.80 -2.87 -12.89
N THR A 136 -4.59 -2.48 -12.50
CA THR A 136 -3.38 -2.64 -13.31
C THR A 136 -2.34 -3.38 -12.48
N LEU A 137 -1.89 -4.52 -12.99
CA LEU A 137 -0.75 -5.25 -12.44
C LEU A 137 0.50 -4.91 -13.25
N ASP A 138 1.50 -4.35 -12.59
CA ASP A 138 2.83 -4.12 -13.14
C ASP A 138 3.80 -5.13 -12.53
N LEU A 139 4.35 -6.02 -13.36
CA LEU A 139 5.26 -7.07 -12.90
C LEU A 139 6.57 -6.51 -12.32
N SER A 140 6.98 -5.30 -12.70
CA SER A 140 8.18 -4.64 -12.13
C SER A 140 7.94 -4.05 -10.75
N ASN A 141 6.68 -3.90 -10.35
CA ASN A 141 6.29 -3.27 -9.09
C ASN A 141 5.11 -4.01 -8.44
N LEU A 142 5.38 -5.22 -7.97
CA LEU A 142 4.39 -6.07 -7.32
C LEU A 142 4.09 -5.57 -5.90
N LYS A 143 2.95 -4.90 -5.75
CA LYS A 143 2.41 -4.46 -4.46
C LYS A 143 1.56 -5.55 -3.84
N GLU A 144 1.62 -5.70 -2.51
CA GLU A 144 0.81 -6.68 -1.78
C GLU A 144 -0.70 -6.47 -2.00
N SER A 145 -1.15 -5.22 -2.06
CA SER A 145 -2.54 -4.88 -2.39
C SER A 145 -2.97 -5.38 -3.78
N SER A 146 -2.06 -5.33 -4.76
CA SER A 146 -2.32 -5.82 -6.12
C SER A 146 -2.42 -7.34 -6.15
N LEU A 147 -1.61 -8.03 -5.35
CA LEU A 147 -1.66 -9.49 -5.24
C LEU A 147 -2.99 -9.96 -4.67
N LYS A 148 -3.49 -9.31 -3.61
CA LYS A 148 -4.80 -9.63 -3.02
C LYS A 148 -5.96 -9.51 -4.00
N ILE A 149 -5.90 -8.51 -4.90
CA ILE A 149 -6.90 -8.38 -5.98
C ILE A 149 -6.73 -9.52 -6.99
N LEU A 150 -5.48 -9.80 -7.39
CA LEU A 150 -5.17 -10.84 -8.38
C LEU A 150 -5.55 -12.25 -7.91
N GLU A 151 -5.53 -12.54 -6.61
CA GLU A 151 -5.97 -13.81 -6.05
C GLU A 151 -7.42 -14.14 -6.46
N ASN A 152 -8.27 -13.13 -6.55
CA ASN A 152 -9.65 -13.29 -7.02
C ASN A 152 -9.74 -13.61 -8.53
N PHE A 153 -8.64 -13.57 -9.28
CA PHE A 153 -8.59 -14.03 -10.68
C PHE A 153 -7.99 -15.42 -10.84
N THR A 154 -7.45 -16.01 -9.78
CA THR A 154 -6.89 -17.36 -9.81
C THR A 154 -7.99 -18.41 -9.93
N LYS A 155 -7.68 -19.57 -10.51
CA LYS A 155 -8.64 -20.67 -10.71
C LYS A 155 -9.38 -21.07 -9.42
N HIS A 156 -8.66 -21.13 -8.30
CA HIS A 156 -9.23 -21.50 -7.00
C HIS A 156 -9.84 -20.32 -6.24
N GLY A 157 -9.36 -19.10 -6.48
CA GLY A 157 -9.83 -17.89 -5.82
C GLY A 157 -10.93 -17.14 -6.56
N TYR A 158 -11.31 -17.57 -7.77
CA TYR A 158 -12.22 -16.76 -8.59
C TYR A 158 -13.58 -16.51 -7.95
N ASN A 159 -13.88 -15.24 -7.75
CA ASN A 159 -15.08 -14.72 -7.10
C ASN A 159 -15.60 -13.49 -7.87
N LEU A 160 -16.62 -13.68 -8.70
CA LEU A 160 -17.18 -12.64 -9.55
C LEU A 160 -17.67 -11.42 -8.74
N GLU A 161 -18.48 -11.64 -7.70
CA GLU A 161 -19.05 -10.56 -6.88
C GLU A 161 -17.94 -9.78 -6.16
N GLY A 162 -17.00 -10.48 -5.52
CA GLY A 162 -15.89 -9.84 -4.82
C GLY A 162 -14.96 -9.03 -5.73
N ILE A 163 -14.75 -9.47 -6.98
CA ILE A 163 -13.98 -8.71 -7.97
C ILE A 163 -14.75 -7.46 -8.40
N LEU A 164 -16.05 -7.56 -8.68
CA LEU A 164 -16.86 -6.42 -9.10
C LEU A 164 -16.94 -5.36 -8.01
N ASP A 165 -17.16 -5.76 -6.76
CA ASP A 165 -17.15 -4.85 -5.60
C ASP A 165 -15.79 -4.14 -5.44
N SER A 166 -14.71 -4.91 -5.59
CA SER A 166 -13.34 -4.36 -5.54
C SER A 166 -13.08 -3.39 -6.70
N ALA A 167 -13.55 -3.73 -7.90
CA ALA A 167 -13.40 -2.91 -9.10
C ALA A 167 -14.14 -1.57 -8.97
N GLU A 168 -15.37 -1.61 -8.47
CA GLU A 168 -16.17 -0.43 -8.19
C GLU A 168 -15.53 0.47 -7.13
N ALA A 169 -15.09 -0.11 -6.00
CA ALA A 169 -14.38 0.62 -4.97
C ALA A 169 -13.09 1.27 -5.49
N LEU A 170 -12.27 0.54 -6.25
CA LEU A 170 -11.03 1.06 -6.83
C LEU A 170 -11.28 2.19 -7.83
N LYS A 171 -12.33 2.07 -8.66
CA LYS A 171 -12.76 3.14 -9.57
C LYS A 171 -13.04 4.42 -8.81
N TYR A 172 -13.86 4.35 -7.76
CA TYR A 172 -14.21 5.53 -6.97
C TYR A 172 -13.03 6.08 -6.17
N ILE A 173 -12.22 5.23 -5.54
CA ILE A 173 -11.00 5.66 -4.83
C ILE A 173 -10.05 6.41 -5.77
N LYS A 174 -9.84 5.89 -6.99
CA LYS A 174 -9.00 6.55 -8.00
C LYS A 174 -9.57 7.89 -8.45
N ALA A 175 -10.88 7.97 -8.66
CA ALA A 175 -11.55 9.23 -9.02
C ALA A 175 -11.43 10.26 -7.89
N ILE A 176 -11.74 9.88 -6.65
CA ILE A 176 -11.62 10.74 -5.46
C ILE A 176 -10.19 11.23 -5.30
N ARG A 177 -9.20 10.34 -5.41
CA ARG A 177 -7.79 10.72 -5.32
C ARG A 177 -7.40 11.71 -6.41
N SER A 178 -7.85 11.50 -7.64
CA SER A 178 -7.57 12.42 -8.74
C SER A 178 -8.16 13.81 -8.50
N GLU A 179 -9.39 13.92 -7.99
CA GLU A 179 -9.99 15.22 -7.65
C GLU A 179 -9.28 15.87 -6.45
N PHE A 180 -8.91 15.08 -5.43
CA PHE A 180 -8.15 15.56 -4.29
C PHE A 180 -6.77 16.11 -4.69
N GLU A 181 -6.06 15.43 -5.61
CA GLU A 181 -4.77 15.91 -6.13
C GLU A 181 -4.92 17.24 -6.88
N LYS A 182 -6.02 17.48 -7.60
CA LYS A 182 -6.32 18.78 -8.20
C LYS A 182 -6.52 19.86 -7.14
N GLU A 183 -7.31 19.57 -6.10
CA GLU A 183 -7.55 20.47 -4.98
C GLU A 183 -6.26 20.83 -4.22
N LEU A 184 -5.30 19.90 -4.13
CA LEU A 184 -3.99 20.18 -3.52
C LEU A 184 -3.17 21.19 -4.34
N GLN A 185 -3.26 21.15 -5.67
CA GLN A 185 -2.51 22.06 -6.56
C GLN A 185 -3.19 23.42 -6.71
N GLU A 186 -4.51 23.41 -6.86
CA GLU A 186 -5.34 24.58 -7.05
C GLU A 186 -6.63 24.43 -6.24
N PRO A 187 -6.63 24.88 -4.96
CA PRO A 187 -7.79 24.74 -4.09
C PRO A 187 -9.00 25.52 -4.62
N SER A 188 -10.13 24.83 -4.75
CA SER A 188 -11.40 25.42 -5.13
C SER A 188 -12.01 26.24 -3.97
N ASP A 189 -12.98 27.10 -4.29
CA ASP A 189 -13.73 27.85 -3.28
C ASP A 189 -14.42 26.92 -2.26
N GLU A 190 -14.85 25.75 -2.69
CA GLU A 190 -15.50 24.76 -1.83
C GLU A 190 -14.50 24.16 -0.84
N MET A 191 -13.31 23.80 -1.30
CA MET A 191 -12.22 23.30 -0.44
C MET A 191 -11.77 24.37 0.56
N VAL A 192 -11.60 25.61 0.11
CA VAL A 192 -11.24 26.73 0.99
C VAL A 192 -12.31 26.95 2.06
N LYS A 193 -13.59 26.96 1.67
CA LYS A 193 -14.70 27.09 2.63
C LYS A 193 -14.73 25.93 3.64
N LEU A 194 -14.56 24.70 3.17
CA LEU A 194 -14.56 23.50 4.02
C LEU A 194 -13.50 23.57 5.12
N LEU A 195 -12.31 24.09 4.81
CA LEU A 195 -11.21 24.21 5.77
C LEU A 195 -11.36 25.43 6.67
N VAL A 196 -11.62 26.58 6.09
CA VAL A 196 -11.64 27.87 6.81
C VAL A 196 -12.83 27.98 7.75
N SER A 197 -13.99 27.41 7.40
CA SER A 197 -15.17 27.40 8.27
C SER A 197 -14.96 26.68 9.60
N LYS A 198 -13.92 25.85 9.74
CA LYS A 198 -13.61 25.15 11.00
C LYS A 198 -12.96 26.05 12.06
N PHE A 199 -12.45 27.23 11.68
CA PHE A 199 -11.73 28.12 12.61
C PHE A 199 -11.99 29.61 12.38
N PHE A 200 -12.73 29.99 11.33
CA PHE A 200 -12.97 31.39 10.99
C PHE A 200 -14.47 31.65 10.76
N ASP A 201 -15.07 32.36 11.72
CA ASP A 201 -16.52 32.53 11.79
C ASP A 201 -17.06 33.75 11.00
N LYS A 202 -16.18 34.51 10.34
CA LYS A 202 -16.59 35.73 9.61
C LYS A 202 -16.95 35.40 8.16
N PRO A 203 -17.84 36.19 7.53
CA PRO A 203 -18.15 36.02 6.12
C PRO A 203 -16.90 36.05 5.24
N LEU A 204 -16.83 35.06 4.34
CA LEU A 204 -15.79 34.94 3.32
C LEU A 204 -16.18 35.79 2.10
N THR A 205 -15.85 37.08 2.14
CA THR A 205 -15.98 37.98 1.00
C THR A 205 -15.04 37.57 -0.14
N ALA A 206 -15.27 38.02 -1.37
CA ALA A 206 -14.43 37.67 -2.53
C ALA A 206 -12.93 37.95 -2.29
N THR A 207 -12.60 39.09 -1.67
CA THR A 207 -11.21 39.44 -1.32
C THR A 207 -10.63 38.48 -0.28
N ARG A 208 -11.38 38.15 0.78
CA ARG A 208 -10.93 37.21 1.81
C ARG A 208 -10.80 35.80 1.25
N MET A 209 -11.71 35.38 0.37
CA MET A 209 -11.66 34.09 -0.32
C MET A 209 -10.37 33.97 -1.12
N ALA A 210 -10.00 34.99 -1.89
CA ALA A 210 -8.76 35.00 -2.64
C ALA A 210 -7.53 34.87 -1.71
N THR A 211 -7.50 35.61 -0.60
CA THR A 211 -6.41 35.50 0.39
C THR A 211 -6.33 34.10 1.02
N PHE A 212 -7.47 33.55 1.45
CA PHE A 212 -7.51 32.21 2.05
C PHE A 212 -7.19 31.11 1.04
N ARG A 213 -7.49 31.30 -0.25
CA ARG A 213 -7.06 30.37 -1.31
C ARG A 213 -5.54 30.29 -1.40
N GLU A 214 -4.86 31.44 -1.41
CA GLU A 214 -3.38 31.49 -1.40
C GLU A 214 -2.80 30.84 -0.13
N TYR A 215 -3.38 31.12 1.04
CA TYR A 215 -2.96 30.48 2.29
C TYR A 215 -3.18 28.97 2.29
N THR A 216 -4.32 28.50 1.76
CA THR A 216 -4.64 27.07 1.65
C THR A 216 -3.64 26.37 0.73
N LYS A 217 -3.35 26.95 -0.45
CA LYS A 217 -2.36 26.43 -1.40
C LYS A 217 -0.96 26.35 -0.79
N LYS A 218 -0.55 27.38 -0.05
CA LYS A 218 0.73 27.40 0.66
C LYS A 218 0.77 26.35 1.77
N ALA A 219 -0.30 26.20 2.56
CA ALA A 219 -0.39 25.21 3.62
C ALA A 219 -0.30 23.77 3.07
N PHE A 220 -1.01 23.47 1.97
CA PHE A 220 -0.90 22.18 1.28
C PHE A 220 0.51 21.92 0.76
N SER A 221 1.13 22.89 0.09
CA SER A 221 2.48 22.76 -0.44
C SER A 221 3.50 22.50 0.68
N ASN A 222 3.41 23.24 1.78
CA ASN A 222 4.26 23.03 2.96
C ASN A 222 4.07 21.63 3.55
N SER A 223 2.82 21.18 3.72
CA SER A 223 2.54 19.84 4.26
C SER A 223 3.11 18.71 3.39
N ILE A 224 3.07 18.86 2.06
CA ILE A 224 3.68 17.90 1.13
C ILE A 224 5.20 17.91 1.28
N ASN A 225 5.83 19.10 1.30
CA ASN A 225 7.28 19.25 1.43
C ASN A 225 7.79 18.69 2.76
N GLU A 226 7.10 18.93 3.86
CA GLU A 226 7.40 18.35 5.17
C GLU A 226 7.29 16.83 5.13
N SER A 227 6.24 16.28 4.51
CA SER A 227 6.06 14.83 4.37
C SER A 227 7.16 14.17 3.54
N ILE A 228 7.61 14.81 2.46
CA ILE A 228 8.73 14.35 1.63
C ILE A 228 10.03 14.42 2.44
N SER A 229 10.28 15.54 3.11
CA SER A 229 11.50 15.76 3.90
C SER A 229 11.59 14.75 5.04
N PHE A 230 10.48 14.48 5.71
CA PHE A 230 10.38 13.45 6.74
C PHE A 230 10.70 12.06 6.19
N ARG A 231 10.10 11.67 5.05
CA ARG A 231 10.39 10.37 4.40
C ARG A 231 11.83 10.25 3.93
N LEU A 232 12.40 11.32 3.37
CA LEU A 232 13.80 11.34 2.91
C LEU A 232 14.76 11.23 4.09
N LYS A 233 14.52 11.98 5.16
CA LYS A 233 15.32 11.90 6.39
C LYS A 233 15.29 10.48 6.99
N ASN A 234 14.12 9.85 7.01
CA ASN A 234 14.00 8.47 7.48
C ASN A 234 14.75 7.47 6.57
N ALA A 235 14.66 7.64 5.25
CA ALA A 235 15.37 6.79 4.29
C ALA A 235 16.90 6.99 4.31
N LEU A 236 17.38 8.21 4.56
CA LEU A 236 18.81 8.52 4.68
C LEU A 236 19.39 8.02 6.01
N ASN A 237 18.63 8.12 7.11
CA ASN A 237 19.03 7.57 8.40
C ASN A 237 19.13 6.03 8.39
N MET A 238 18.49 5.34 7.43
CA MET A 238 18.69 3.90 7.20
C MET A 238 20.00 3.58 6.46
N ASN A 239 20.67 4.57 5.84
CA ASN A 239 21.87 4.39 5.01
C ASN A 239 23.16 5.00 5.60
N GLU A 240 23.11 5.70 6.75
CA GLU A 240 24.30 6.23 7.42
C GLU A 240 24.57 5.56 8.77
N SER A 241 25.17 4.38 8.72
CA SER A 241 25.92 3.82 9.86
C SER A 241 27.41 4.10 9.70
N VAL A 242 27.83 5.37 9.72
CA VAL A 242 29.20 5.77 10.06
C VAL A 242 29.16 7.13 10.79
N PRO A 243 29.62 7.23 12.04
CA PRO A 243 29.65 8.50 12.76
C PRO A 243 30.89 9.32 12.35
N LYS A 244 30.67 10.55 11.89
CA LYS A 244 31.67 11.62 11.99
C LYS A 244 31.12 12.74 12.87
N THR A 245 31.77 12.87 14.02
CA THR A 245 31.72 13.98 14.97
C THR A 245 31.95 15.34 14.30
N ILE A 246 31.03 16.29 14.49
CA ILE A 246 31.34 17.72 14.64
C ILE A 246 30.35 18.32 15.67
N GLU A 247 30.92 19.09 16.61
CA GLU A 247 30.34 19.83 17.73
C GLU A 247 29.44 21.03 17.31
N PRO A 248 28.74 21.69 18.27
CA PRO A 248 27.38 22.22 18.07
C PRO A 248 27.33 23.68 17.62
N VAL A 249 26.16 24.08 17.08
CA VAL A 249 25.74 25.48 17.01
C VAL A 249 24.30 25.59 17.54
N ASP A 250 24.13 26.51 18.48
CA ASP A 250 22.93 26.78 19.27
C ASP A 250 21.73 27.34 18.48
N ALA A 251 20.55 27.03 19.04
CA ALA A 251 19.24 27.70 18.96
C ALA A 251 18.57 27.78 17.55
N VAL A 252 17.29 27.44 17.39
CA VAL A 252 16.14 28.03 18.08
C VAL A 252 15.03 26.99 18.30
N GLU A 253 14.48 26.96 19.50
CA GLU A 253 13.24 26.28 19.85
C GLU A 253 12.04 26.93 19.15
N GLU A 254 11.29 26.17 18.35
CA GLU A 254 9.87 26.43 18.13
C GLU A 254 9.08 25.19 18.51
N THR A 255 8.40 25.31 19.64
CA THR A 255 7.38 24.39 20.13
C THR A 255 6.14 24.54 19.27
N VAL A 256 5.81 23.51 18.49
CA VAL A 256 4.46 23.33 17.92
C VAL A 256 3.95 21.95 18.29
N ASP A 257 3.13 21.97 19.33
CA ASP A 257 2.40 20.84 19.89
C ASP A 257 1.18 20.53 19.01
N THR A 258 1.21 19.40 18.30
CA THR A 258 -0.01 18.65 17.94
C THR A 258 0.26 17.14 18.09
N PRO A 259 -0.61 16.36 18.79
CA PRO A 259 -0.36 14.96 19.05
C PRO A 259 -0.63 14.13 17.79
N LYS A 260 0.41 13.58 17.18
CA LYS A 260 0.30 12.45 16.26
C LYS A 260 0.83 11.22 16.98
N PHE A 261 -0.08 10.33 17.38
CA PHE A 261 0.24 8.98 17.85
C PHE A 261 0.77 8.18 16.65
N ILE A 262 2.04 8.37 16.33
CA ILE A 262 2.74 7.59 15.30
C ILE A 262 3.75 6.75 16.05
N THR A 263 3.35 5.52 16.36
CA THR A 263 4.26 4.52 16.89
C THR A 263 5.33 4.24 15.83
N THR A 264 6.57 4.53 16.16
CA THR A 264 7.72 4.33 15.29
C THR A 264 8.18 2.86 15.30
N GLU A 265 8.85 2.41 14.23
CA GLU A 265 9.42 1.04 14.18
C GLU A 265 10.40 0.79 15.35
N GLU A 266 11.12 1.84 15.76
CA GLU A 266 12.04 1.77 16.88
C GLU A 266 11.33 1.55 18.23
N GLU A 267 10.18 2.21 18.46
CA GLU A 267 9.35 1.97 19.64
C GLU A 267 8.74 0.56 19.63
N ILE A 268 8.37 0.05 18.44
CA ILE A 268 7.91 -1.34 18.29
C ILE A 268 9.04 -2.30 18.68
N GLU A 269 10.25 -2.11 18.15
CA GLU A 269 11.39 -2.97 18.42
C GLU A 269 11.79 -2.93 19.91
N GLY A 270 11.98 -1.74 20.48
CA GLY A 270 12.31 -1.57 21.90
C GLY A 270 11.25 -2.18 22.82
N SER A 271 9.96 -2.02 22.48
CA SER A 271 8.88 -2.63 23.26
C SER A 271 8.81 -4.15 23.12
N GLN A 272 9.20 -4.72 21.97
CA GLN A 272 9.35 -6.18 21.83
C GLN A 272 10.52 -6.72 22.67
N ILE A 273 11.63 -6.00 22.78
CA ILE A 273 12.75 -6.39 23.66
C ILE A 273 12.27 -6.42 25.12
N VAL A 274 11.60 -5.36 25.58
CA VAL A 274 11.01 -5.32 26.93
C VAL A 274 10.02 -6.48 27.14
N LYS A 275 9.15 -6.75 26.16
CA LYS A 275 8.21 -7.88 26.23
C LYS A 275 8.91 -9.22 26.30
N ALA A 276 9.99 -9.43 25.55
CA ALA A 276 10.77 -10.66 25.60
C ALA A 276 11.35 -10.90 27.01
N ILE A 277 11.91 -9.86 27.63
CA ILE A 277 12.45 -9.92 29.00
C ILE A 277 11.36 -10.24 30.03
N LEU A 278 10.20 -9.57 29.92
CA LEU A 278 9.10 -9.75 30.87
C LEU A 278 8.40 -11.10 30.74
N ARG A 279 8.42 -11.70 29.54
CA ARG A 279 7.81 -13.01 29.28
C ARG A 279 8.45 -14.18 30.03
N GLU A 280 9.62 -13.97 30.63
CA GLU A 280 10.24 -14.94 31.52
C GLU A 280 9.45 -15.14 32.83
N ILE A 281 8.72 -14.11 33.28
CA ILE A 281 8.00 -14.10 34.57
C ILE A 281 6.51 -13.79 34.44
N LEU A 282 6.05 -13.33 33.27
CA LEU A 282 4.66 -12.96 33.02
C LEU A 282 4.14 -13.51 31.68
N PRO A 283 2.85 -13.89 31.59
CA PRO A 283 2.24 -14.21 30.32
C PRO A 283 2.13 -12.96 29.43
N ALA A 284 2.28 -13.15 28.12
CA ALA A 284 2.26 -12.05 27.15
C ALA A 284 0.96 -11.25 27.13
N SER A 285 -0.17 -11.84 27.54
CA SER A 285 -1.48 -11.18 27.63
C SER A 285 -1.55 -10.08 28.70
N ARG A 286 -0.64 -10.08 29.67
CA ARG A 286 -0.57 -9.07 30.74
C ARG A 286 0.33 -7.89 30.40
N ILE A 287 1.01 -7.91 29.25
CA ILE A 287 1.93 -6.85 28.83
C ILE A 287 1.23 -6.04 27.74
N ALA A 288 0.84 -4.82 28.09
CA ALA A 288 0.13 -3.90 27.19
C ALA A 288 1.06 -2.76 26.76
N PHE A 289 0.83 -2.27 25.55
CA PHE A 289 1.58 -1.17 24.95
C PHE A 289 0.66 0.00 24.68
N ARG A 290 1.09 1.21 25.05
CA ARG A 290 0.35 2.44 24.77
C ARG A 290 1.29 3.50 24.24
N ASP A 291 1.01 3.93 23.02
CA ASP A 291 1.63 5.10 22.45
C ASP A 291 1.08 6.36 23.12
N THR A 292 1.99 7.23 23.57
CA THR A 292 1.65 8.56 24.06
C THR A 292 2.54 9.56 23.33
N GLN A 293 2.06 10.80 23.18
CA GLN A 293 2.81 11.84 22.47
C GLN A 293 4.24 12.06 23.01
N SER A 294 4.47 11.82 24.30
CA SER A 294 5.77 12.06 24.93
C SER A 294 6.66 10.82 25.02
N TYR A 295 6.07 9.61 24.98
CA TYR A 295 6.79 8.34 25.18
C TYR A 295 5.94 7.13 24.76
N PHE A 296 6.60 6.01 24.51
CA PHE A 296 5.95 4.71 24.34
C PHE A 296 5.87 3.96 25.68
N GLY A 297 4.66 3.74 26.17
CA GLY A 297 4.39 3.14 27.47
C GLY A 297 4.26 1.61 27.42
N VAL A 298 4.94 0.92 28.34
CA VAL A 298 4.74 -0.51 28.60
C VAL A 298 4.06 -0.67 29.96
N LEU A 299 2.88 -1.29 29.98
CA LEU A 299 1.99 -1.37 31.14
C LEU A 299 1.67 -2.82 31.51
N LEU A 300 1.47 -3.06 32.80
CA LEU A 300 0.93 -4.33 33.30
C LEU A 300 -0.61 -4.27 33.29
N ASP A 301 -1.24 -5.31 32.75
CA ASP A 301 -2.70 -5.49 32.69
C ASP A 301 -3.47 -4.33 32.03
N ASP A 302 -2.85 -3.66 31.05
CA ASP A 302 -3.39 -2.47 30.38
C ASP A 302 -3.86 -1.36 31.34
N ASN A 303 -3.16 -1.23 32.48
CA ASN A 303 -3.54 -0.31 33.55
C ASN A 303 -2.52 0.82 33.71
N ASN A 304 -2.96 2.06 33.51
CA ASN A 304 -2.15 3.28 33.71
C ASN A 304 -1.63 3.46 35.15
N ARG A 305 -2.14 2.70 36.13
CA ARG A 305 -1.64 2.66 37.50
C ARG A 305 -0.51 1.64 37.71
N LYS A 306 -0.20 0.82 36.71
CA LYS A 306 0.86 -0.19 36.77
C LYS A 306 1.85 -0.05 35.60
N PRO A 307 2.56 1.09 35.46
CA PRO A 307 3.58 1.24 34.41
C PRO A 307 4.81 0.38 34.71
N ILE A 308 5.27 -0.36 33.70
CA ILE A 308 6.48 -1.19 33.80
C ILE A 308 7.71 -0.35 33.41
N CYS A 309 7.64 0.28 32.24
CA CYS A 309 8.63 1.26 31.80
C CYS A 309 8.04 2.21 30.76
N ARG A 310 8.79 3.28 30.44
CA ARG A 310 8.50 4.17 29.30
C ARG A 310 9.73 4.31 28.43
N LEU A 311 9.53 4.22 27.12
CA LEU A 311 10.57 4.42 26.12
C LEU A 311 10.43 5.84 25.57
N HIS A 312 11.46 6.66 25.80
CA HIS A 312 11.51 8.05 25.35
C HIS A 312 12.44 8.14 24.14
N PHE A 313 11.92 7.82 22.96
CA PHE A 313 12.70 7.77 21.70
C PHE A 313 12.52 9.02 20.82
N ASN A 314 11.69 9.96 21.25
CA ASN A 314 11.36 11.19 20.53
C ASN A 314 12.47 12.25 20.55
N ALA A 315 13.52 12.08 21.37
CA ALA A 315 14.61 13.03 21.56
C ALA A 315 15.94 12.51 20.98
N ALA A 316 16.90 13.42 20.76
CA ALA A 316 18.23 13.09 20.24
C ALA A 316 18.99 12.09 21.14
N THR A 317 18.80 12.18 22.46
CA THR A 317 19.24 11.17 23.42
C THR A 317 18.04 10.33 23.82
N LYS A 318 18.16 9.01 23.65
CA LYS A 318 17.11 8.05 23.97
C LYS A 318 17.19 7.69 25.44
N TYR A 319 16.04 7.45 26.06
CA TYR A 319 15.98 7.02 27.46
C TYR A 319 14.98 5.89 27.66
N ILE A 320 15.26 5.02 28.63
CA ILE A 320 14.27 4.17 29.28
C ILE A 320 14.00 4.70 30.67
N GLU A 321 12.72 4.92 31.00
CA GLU A 321 12.28 5.26 32.35
C GLU A 321 11.78 3.98 33.04
N LEU A 322 12.41 3.62 34.16
CA LEU A 322 12.16 2.39 34.91
C LEU A 322 11.46 2.71 36.24
N PHE A 323 10.47 1.91 36.62
CA PHE A 323 9.65 2.14 37.83
C PHE A 323 9.96 1.14 38.97
N HIS A 324 11.18 0.64 39.04
CA HIS A 324 11.61 -0.35 40.04
C HIS A 324 11.58 0.20 41.48
N ASN A 325 11.61 1.52 41.66
CA ASN A 325 11.47 2.22 42.94
C ASN A 325 10.03 2.73 43.20
N GLY A 326 9.06 2.22 42.45
CA GLY A 326 7.65 2.61 42.51
C GLY A 326 7.25 3.60 41.41
N LYS A 327 5.94 3.66 41.14
CA LYS A 327 5.35 4.44 40.04
C LYS A 327 5.71 5.93 40.06
N ASP A 328 5.81 6.52 41.25
CA ASP A 328 6.06 7.95 41.41
C ASP A 328 7.56 8.30 41.39
N ASN A 329 8.44 7.30 41.37
CA ASN A 329 9.90 7.44 41.39
C ASN A 329 10.54 6.82 40.13
N GLY A 330 10.07 7.23 38.94
CA GLY A 330 10.62 6.78 37.67
C GLY A 330 12.08 7.24 37.47
N GLU A 331 12.99 6.30 37.23
CA GLU A 331 14.40 6.60 36.96
C GLU A 331 14.68 6.55 35.46
N ARG A 332 15.18 7.64 34.88
CA ARG A 332 15.57 7.71 33.46
C ARG A 332 17.02 7.29 33.28
N LYS A 333 17.24 6.27 32.44
CA LYS A 333 18.57 5.81 32.02
C LYS A 333 18.77 6.13 30.54
N PRO A 334 19.87 6.80 30.15
CA PRO A 334 20.17 7.03 28.75
C PRO A 334 20.46 5.71 28.04
N LEU A 335 20.08 5.63 26.76
CA LEU A 335 20.33 4.51 25.88
C LEU A 335 21.16 4.97 24.68
N SER A 336 22.27 4.28 24.41
CA SER A 336 23.06 4.45 23.19
C SER A 336 22.61 3.51 22.07
N SER A 337 22.00 2.37 22.43
CA SER A 337 21.43 1.37 21.50
C SER A 337 20.26 0.63 22.15
N LEU A 338 19.41 -0.01 21.35
CA LEU A 338 18.29 -0.82 21.87
C LEU A 338 18.76 -2.08 22.61
N ASP A 339 19.95 -2.61 22.28
CA ASP A 339 20.53 -3.77 22.94
C ASP A 339 20.80 -3.52 24.43
N GLU A 340 21.02 -2.27 24.83
CA GLU A 340 21.22 -1.91 26.25
C GLU A 340 19.96 -2.16 27.10
N ILE A 341 18.78 -2.31 26.48
CA ILE A 341 17.53 -2.64 27.20
C ILE A 341 17.66 -3.98 27.94
N TYR A 342 18.41 -4.95 27.41
CA TYR A 342 18.68 -6.23 28.09
C TYR A 342 19.42 -6.04 29.42
N GLY A 343 20.20 -4.96 29.55
CA GLY A 343 20.91 -4.62 30.79
C GLY A 343 19.98 -4.28 31.96
N PHE A 344 18.75 -3.84 31.70
CA PHE A 344 17.78 -3.42 32.73
C PHE A 344 16.80 -4.53 33.14
N LYS A 345 17.14 -5.79 32.84
CA LYS A 345 16.31 -6.96 33.16
C LYS A 345 15.96 -7.04 34.64
N GLY A 346 16.91 -6.76 35.53
CA GLY A 346 16.71 -6.83 36.98
C GLY A 346 15.66 -5.82 37.46
N GLU A 347 15.73 -4.60 36.96
CA GLU A 347 14.84 -3.49 37.27
C GLU A 347 13.44 -3.73 36.70
N LEU A 348 13.33 -4.21 35.45
CA LEU A 348 12.06 -4.57 34.83
C LEU A 348 11.34 -5.67 35.62
N HIS A 349 12.05 -6.73 36.01
CA HIS A 349 11.50 -7.80 36.86
C HIS A 349 11.11 -7.30 38.25
N SER A 350 11.93 -6.44 38.86
CA SER A 350 11.64 -5.86 40.17
C SER A 350 10.39 -4.97 40.14
N THR A 351 10.17 -4.24 39.05
CA THR A 351 8.98 -3.42 38.85
C THR A 351 7.69 -4.25 38.89
N ILE A 352 7.71 -5.48 38.36
CA ILE A 352 6.54 -6.38 38.42
C ILE A 352 6.21 -6.78 39.86
N LYS A 353 7.24 -7.08 40.68
CA LYS A 353 7.06 -7.43 42.10
C LYS A 353 6.43 -6.31 42.92
N ASN A 354 6.56 -5.06 42.49
CA ASN A 354 5.92 -3.92 43.16
C ASN A 354 4.40 -3.84 42.90
N TYR A 355 3.87 -4.61 41.96
CA TYR A 355 2.44 -4.62 41.59
C TYR A 355 1.71 -5.92 41.94
N GLU A 356 2.42 -6.88 42.52
CA GLU A 356 1.88 -8.01 43.28
C GLU A 356 1.53 -7.54 44.70
#